data_AF-A0A3R6LY88-F1
#
_entry.id   AF-A0A3R6LY88-F1
#
_cell.length_a   1.000
_cell.length_b   1.000
_cell.length_c   1.000
_cell.angle_alpha   90.00
_cell.angle_beta   90.00
_cell.angle_gamma   90.00
#
_symmetry.space_group_name_H-M   'P 1'
#
loop_
_entity.id
_entity.type
_entity.pdbx_description
1 polymer ?
#
loop_
_entity_poly.entity_id
_entity_poly.type
_entity_poly.pdbx_seq_one_letter_code
_entity_poly.pdbx_strand_id
1 'polypeptide(L)'
;MNRTRPKQIVIRVSEEELAQIKEKVEQSGKSQQQYIIEALTQSNIVNLDGLKEIYPELKRQGNNLNQIAKKLNENGYVDYKQELPNTMKEVREVWQLLKQYLQKQA
;
A
#
# COMPACT_ATOMS: atom_id res chain seq x y z
N MET A 1 41.25 -39.29 7.73
CA MET A 1 41.05 -37.88 7.33
C MET A 1 39.61 -37.49 7.64
N ASN A 2 39.37 -36.55 8.53
CA ASN A 2 38.02 -36.06 8.82
C ASN A 2 37.57 -35.10 7.72
N ARG A 3 36.37 -35.32 7.17
CA ARG A 3 35.78 -34.41 6.18
C ARG A 3 35.42 -33.08 6.85
N THR A 4 35.70 -31.97 6.17
CA THR A 4 35.31 -30.62 6.62
C THR A 4 33.79 -30.40 6.59
N ARG A 5 33.05 -31.15 5.76
CA ARG A 5 31.58 -31.13 5.66
C ARG A 5 31.02 -32.56 5.73
N PRO A 6 30.62 -33.06 6.92
CA PRO A 6 30.22 -34.46 7.10
C PRO A 6 28.75 -34.77 6.74
N LYS A 7 27.89 -33.75 6.62
CA LYS A 7 26.44 -33.92 6.35
C LYS A 7 26.15 -33.86 4.86
N GLN A 8 25.27 -34.74 4.38
CA GLN A 8 24.82 -34.79 2.98
C GLN A 8 23.32 -34.45 2.89
N ILE A 9 22.94 -33.67 1.89
CA ILE A 9 21.55 -33.39 1.52
C ILE A 9 21.33 -34.05 0.17
N VAL A 10 20.37 -34.97 0.09
CA VAL A 10 19.98 -35.64 -1.15
C VAL A 10 18.66 -35.04 -1.63
N ILE A 11 18.67 -34.48 -2.84
CA ILE A 11 17.50 -33.92 -3.52
C ILE A 11 17.23 -34.71 -4.79
N ARG A 12 15.96 -35.03 -5.06
CA ARG A 12 15.53 -35.59 -6.33
C ARG A 12 15.12 -34.44 -7.24
N VAL A 13 15.57 -34.49 -8.49
CA VAL A 13 15.30 -33.48 -9.50
C VAL A 13 14.96 -34.18 -10.81
N SER A 14 14.17 -33.54 -11.66
CA SER A 14 13.95 -33.98 -13.04
C SER A 14 15.20 -33.75 -13.91
N GLU A 15 15.23 -34.32 -15.11
CA GLU A 15 16.32 -34.06 -16.06
C GLU A 15 16.41 -32.58 -16.45
N GLU A 16 15.27 -31.92 -16.62
CA GLU A 16 15.19 -30.50 -16.94
C GLU A 16 15.74 -29.62 -15.81
N GLU A 17 15.35 -29.90 -14.56
CA GLU A 17 15.86 -29.20 -13.38
C GLU A 17 17.37 -29.40 -13.22
N LEU A 18 17.87 -30.62 -13.49
CA LEU A 18 19.29 -30.92 -13.43
C LEU A 18 20.08 -30.13 -14.48
N ALA A 19 19.55 -30.01 -15.71
CA ALA A 19 20.18 -29.22 -16.77
C ALA A 19 20.28 -27.74 -16.38
N GLN A 20 19.19 -27.16 -15.86
CA GLN A 20 19.18 -25.77 -15.39
C GLN A 20 20.16 -25.52 -14.23
N ILE A 21 20.26 -26.46 -13.29
CA ILE A 21 21.22 -26.35 -12.18
C ILE A 21 22.65 -26.38 -12.72
N LYS A 22 22.98 -27.31 -13.64
CA LYS A 22 24.32 -27.41 -14.22
C LYS A 22 24.72 -26.14 -14.95
N GLU A 23 23.84 -25.59 -15.78
CA GLU A 23 24.08 -24.35 -16.51
C GLU A 23 24.38 -23.19 -15.54
N LYS A 24 23.57 -23.02 -14.49
CA LYS A 24 23.78 -21.98 -13.47
C LYS A 24 25.07 -22.17 -12.67
N VAL A 25 25.46 -23.42 -12.39
CA VAL A 25 26.74 -23.75 -11.75
C VAL A 25 27.90 -23.34 -12.65
N GLU A 26 27.84 -23.66 -13.94
CA GLU A 26 28.86 -23.31 -14.92
C GLU A 26 29.01 -21.79 -15.06
N GLN A 27 27.89 -21.07 -15.20
CA GLN A 27 27.87 -19.60 -15.25
C GLN A 27 28.44 -18.95 -13.98
N SER A 28 28.30 -19.60 -12.82
CA SER A 28 28.81 -19.08 -11.55
C SER A 28 30.32 -19.24 -11.36
N GLY A 29 30.97 -20.11 -12.14
CA GLY A 29 32.39 -20.48 -11.97
C GLY A 29 32.71 -21.23 -10.67
N LYS A 30 31.69 -21.66 -9.91
CA LYS A 30 31.85 -22.35 -8.61
C LYS A 30 31.65 -23.85 -8.78
N SER A 31 32.18 -24.63 -7.82
CA SER A 31 31.81 -26.04 -7.72
C SER A 31 30.32 -26.18 -7.42
N GLN A 32 29.69 -27.24 -7.92
CA GLN A 32 28.26 -27.50 -7.69
C GLN A 32 27.89 -27.49 -6.20
N GLN A 33 28.74 -28.07 -5.33
CA GLN A 33 28.51 -28.07 -3.88
C GLN A 33 28.52 -26.64 -3.30
N GLN A 34 29.47 -25.81 -3.73
CA GLN A 34 29.57 -24.44 -3.23
C GLN A 34 28.41 -23.58 -3.73
N TYR A 35 28.07 -23.68 -5.02
CA TYR A 35 26.95 -22.96 -5.62
C TYR A 35 25.63 -23.26 -4.90
N ILE A 36 25.32 -24.55 -4.69
CA ILE A 36 24.07 -24.96 -4.03
C ILE A 36 24.02 -24.46 -2.58
N ILE A 37 25.15 -24.54 -1.85
CA ILE A 37 25.19 -24.08 -0.46
C ILE A 37 24.98 -22.56 -0.38
N GLU A 38 25.64 -21.79 -1.22
CA GLU A 38 25.45 -20.34 -1.26
C GLU A 38 24.03 -19.98 -1.70
N ALA A 39 23.48 -20.64 -2.72
CA ALA A 39 22.11 -20.44 -3.15
C ALA A 39 21.09 -20.72 -2.03
N LEU A 40 21.31 -21.75 -1.20
CA LEU A 40 20.41 -22.09 -0.09
C LEU A 40 20.61 -21.23 1.16
N THR A 41 21.78 -20.62 1.35
CA THR A 41 22.12 -19.88 2.58
C THR A 41 22.14 -18.36 2.41
N GLN A 42 22.38 -17.87 1.20
CA GLN A 42 22.44 -16.43 0.89
C GLN A 42 21.16 -15.90 0.22
N SER A 43 20.25 -16.78 -0.21
CA SER A 43 18.95 -16.34 -0.70
C SER A 43 18.15 -15.72 0.43
N ASN A 44 17.75 -14.47 0.26
CA ASN A 44 16.90 -13.77 1.21
C ASN A 44 15.47 -14.33 1.05
N ILE A 45 15.13 -15.36 1.83
CA ILE A 45 13.77 -15.92 1.85
C ILE A 45 12.89 -14.97 2.66
N VAL A 46 12.16 -14.10 1.98
CA VAL A 46 11.21 -13.20 2.63
C VAL A 46 9.92 -13.95 2.88
N ASN A 47 9.58 -14.18 4.14
CA ASN A 47 8.26 -14.68 4.51
C ASN A 47 7.23 -13.54 4.39
N LEU A 48 6.29 -13.69 3.46
CA LEU A 48 5.24 -12.71 3.17
C LEU A 48 3.95 -12.95 3.98
N ASP A 49 3.91 -13.92 4.90
CA ASP A 49 2.69 -14.20 5.68
C ASP A 49 2.18 -12.99 6.47
N GLY A 50 3.09 -12.12 6.95
CA GLY A 50 2.72 -10.88 7.63
C GLY A 50 1.98 -9.86 6.75
N LEU A 51 2.07 -9.95 5.41
CA LEU A 51 1.33 -9.08 4.50
C LEU A 51 -0.17 -9.39 4.48
N LYS A 52 -0.59 -10.62 4.83
CA LYS A 52 -2.00 -10.99 4.93
C LYS A 52 -2.74 -10.16 5.98
N GLU A 53 -2.03 -9.70 7.02
CA GLU A 53 -2.58 -8.85 8.07
C GLU A 53 -2.68 -7.37 7.64
N ILE A 54 -1.82 -6.93 6.72
CA ILE A 54 -1.78 -5.54 6.24
C ILE A 54 -2.87 -5.29 5.19
N TYR A 55 -3.21 -6.30 4.39
CA TYR A 55 -4.17 -6.16 3.28
C TYR A 55 -5.58 -5.69 3.71
N PRO A 56 -6.18 -6.22 4.80
CA PRO A 56 -7.45 -5.74 5.32
C PRO A 56 -7.41 -4.28 5.77
N GLU A 57 -6.32 -3.85 6.40
CA GLU A 57 -6.15 -2.47 6.88
C GLU A 57 -5.99 -1.50 5.71
N LEU A 58 -5.23 -1.87 4.68
CA LEU A 58 -5.12 -1.08 3.45
C LEU A 58 -6.49 -0.91 2.77
N LYS A 59 -7.28 -1.98 2.70
CA LYS A 59 -8.65 -1.93 2.16
C LYS A 59 -9.54 -0.99 2.99
N ARG A 60 -9.41 -0.99 4.32
CA ARG A 60 -10.15 -0.10 5.21
C ARG A 60 -9.76 1.37 4.98
N GLN A 61 -8.47 1.66 4.81
CA GLN A 61 -8.00 3.00 4.46
C GLN A 61 -8.53 3.46 3.10
N GLY A 62 -8.49 2.60 2.08
CA GLY A 62 -9.04 2.90 0.75
C GLY A 62 -10.55 3.20 0.80
N ASN A 63 -11.32 2.45 1.58
CA ASN A 63 -12.75 2.71 1.79
C ASN A 63 -12.99 4.07 2.45
N ASN A 64 -12.21 4.43 3.47
CA ASN A 64 -12.34 5.72 4.15
C ASN A 64 -12.04 6.88 3.19
N LEU A 65 -10.97 6.77 2.39
CA LEU A 65 -10.63 7.77 1.37
C LEU A 65 -11.75 7.93 0.34
N ASN A 66 -12.32 6.81 -0.13
CA ASN A 66 -13.43 6.85 -1.09
C ASN A 66 -14.68 7.53 -0.52
N GLN A 67 -14.98 7.32 0.77
CA GLN A 67 -16.08 8.03 1.44
C GLN A 67 -15.85 9.53 1.53
N ILE A 68 -14.62 9.95 1.86
CA ILE A 68 -14.25 11.38 1.90
C ILE A 68 -14.39 11.99 0.51
N ALA A 69 -13.81 11.35 -0.52
CA ALA A 69 -13.89 11.82 -1.90
C ALA A 69 -15.34 11.92 -2.38
N LYS A 70 -16.17 10.91 -2.10
CA LYS A 70 -17.59 10.92 -2.43
C LYS A 70 -18.33 12.09 -1.76
N LYS A 71 -18.10 12.32 -0.45
CA LYS A 71 -18.70 13.44 0.28
C LYS A 71 -18.29 14.81 -0.27
N LEU A 72 -17.03 14.96 -0.68
CA LEU A 72 -16.54 16.19 -1.31
C LEU A 72 -17.16 16.41 -2.69
N ASN A 73 -17.30 15.35 -3.48
CA ASN A 73 -17.89 15.41 -4.82
C ASN A 73 -19.41 15.67 -4.78
N GLU A 74 -20.13 15.11 -3.81
CA GLU A 74 -21.60 15.26 -3.69
C GLU A 74 -22.01 16.62 -3.12
N ASN A 75 -21.31 17.11 -2.09
CA ASN A 75 -21.69 18.36 -1.41
C ASN A 75 -20.95 19.60 -1.92
N GLY A 76 -19.98 19.42 -2.82
CA GLY A 76 -18.99 20.44 -3.14
C GLY A 76 -18.05 20.72 -1.95
N TYR A 77 -16.99 21.47 -2.19
CA TYR A 77 -16.17 22.02 -1.13
C TYR A 77 -16.91 23.22 -0.52
N VAL A 78 -17.18 23.17 0.78
CA VAL A 78 -17.70 24.32 1.54
C VAL A 78 -16.58 24.83 2.43
N ASP A 79 -16.10 26.05 2.19
CA ASP A 79 -15.15 26.69 3.10
C ASP A 79 -15.89 27.16 4.37
N TYR A 80 -15.90 26.29 5.37
CA TYR A 80 -16.49 26.57 6.68
C TYR A 80 -15.80 27.72 7.43
N LYS A 81 -14.56 28.07 7.07
CA LYS A 81 -13.79 29.14 7.75
C LYS A 81 -14.00 30.50 7.12
N GLN A 82 -14.22 30.56 5.81
CA GLN A 82 -14.33 31.84 5.09
C GLN A 82 -15.69 32.04 4.43
N GLU A 83 -16.09 31.15 3.51
CA GLU A 83 -17.31 31.32 2.72
C GLU A 83 -18.57 31.26 3.61
N LEU A 84 -18.66 30.27 4.49
CA LEU A 84 -19.87 30.09 5.31
C LEU A 84 -20.15 31.30 6.24
N PRO A 85 -19.18 31.84 7.01
CA PRO A 85 -19.40 33.06 7.79
C PRO A 85 -19.79 34.27 6.94
N ASN A 86 -19.20 34.43 5.76
CA ASN A 86 -19.50 35.54 4.84
C ASN A 86 -20.93 35.45 4.30
N THR A 87 -21.34 34.28 3.80
CA THR A 87 -22.72 34.05 3.35
C THR A 87 -23.72 34.28 4.48
N MET A 88 -23.41 33.83 5.70
CA MET A 88 -24.28 34.06 6.87
C MET A 88 -24.38 35.55 7.23
N LYS A 89 -23.31 36.33 7.04
CA LYS A 89 -23.32 37.77 7.24
C LYS A 89 -24.22 38.45 6.19
N GLU A 90 -24.08 38.11 4.92
CA GLU A 90 -24.90 38.66 3.83
C GLU A 90 -26.39 38.35 4.04
N VAL A 91 -26.74 37.12 4.45
CA VAL A 91 -28.12 36.75 4.78
C VAL A 91 -28.68 37.60 5.93
N ARG A 92 -27.88 37.88 6.96
CA ARG A 92 -28.30 38.77 8.07
C ARG A 92 -28.50 40.21 7.60
N GLU A 93 -27.67 40.70 6.70
CA GLU A 93 -27.79 42.04 6.13
C GLU A 93 -29.05 42.18 5.27
N VAL A 94 -29.32 41.21 4.39
CA VAL A 94 -30.57 41.16 3.61
C VAL A 94 -31.80 41.14 4.53
N TRP A 95 -31.76 40.36 5.61
CA TRP A 95 -32.84 40.32 6.59
C TRP A 95 -33.06 41.66 7.31
N GLN A 96 -31.98 42.35 7.69
CA GLN A 96 -32.06 43.68 8.30
C GLN A 96 -32.67 44.71 7.34
N LEU A 97 -32.23 44.71 6.07
CA LEU A 97 -32.77 45.59 5.04
C LEU A 97 -34.25 45.33 4.78
N LEU A 98 -34.66 44.05 4.75
CA LEU A 98 -36.06 43.67 4.59
C LEU A 98 -36.93 44.19 5.74
N LYS A 99 -36.48 44.07 6.99
CA LYS A 99 -37.20 44.64 8.14
C LYS A 99 -37.35 46.15 8.03
N GLN A 100 -36.28 46.86 7.67
CA GLN A 100 -36.33 48.31 7.52
C GLN A 100 -37.27 48.75 6.40
N TYR A 101 -37.29 48.01 5.28
CA TYR A 101 -38.22 48.26 4.19
C TYR A 101 -39.67 48.10 4.65
N LEU A 102 -39.99 46.98 5.31
CA LEU A 102 -41.34 46.72 5.82
C LEU A 102 -41.79 47.77 6.86
N GLN A 103 -40.87 48.25 7.70
CA GLN A 103 -41.16 49.33 8.67
C GLN A 103 -41.44 50.68 8.02
N LYS A 104 -40.87 50.96 6.85
CA LYS A 104 -41.13 52.20 6.09
C LYS A 104 -42.44 52.15 5.29
N GLN A 105 -43.03 50.97 5.12
CA GLN A 105 -44.31 50.78 4.43
C GLN A 105 -45.51 50.76 5.38
N ALA A 106 -45.28 50.73 6.69
CA ALA A 106 -46.29 50.90 7.74
C ALA A 106 -46.41 52.38 8.11
#